data_AF-A0A524IJE4-F1
#
_entry.id   AF-A0A524IJE4-F1
#
_cell.length_a   1.000
_cell.length_b   1.000
_cell.length_c   1.000
_cell.angle_alpha   90.00
_cell.angle_beta   90.00
_cell.angle_gamma   90.00
#
_symmetry.space_group_name_H-M   'P 1'
#
loop_
_entity.id
_entity.type
_entity.pdbx_description
1 polymer ?
#
loop_
_entity_poly.entity_id
_entity_poly.type
_entity_poly.pdbx_seq_one_letter_code
_entity_poly.pdbx_strand_id
1 'polypeptide(L)' 'MNLANLSQEDFTKLVTALVDDRLCDLLGDPDLGLPLDETVRARLKESLASSERITGDEIAEQLGLRW' A
#
# COMPACT_ATOMS: atom_id res chain seq x y z
N MET A 1 -0.57 12.40 -16.46
CA MET A 1 -2.00 12.38 -16.11
C MET A 1 -2.55 13.77 -16.42
N ASN A 2 -3.60 13.90 -17.24
CA ASN A 2 -4.20 15.22 -17.49
C ASN A 2 -5.23 15.49 -16.38
N LEU A 3 -4.88 16.39 -15.45
CA LEU A 3 -5.71 16.73 -14.29
C LEU A 3 -7.11 17.24 -14.69
N ALA A 4 -7.25 17.80 -15.89
CA ALA A 4 -8.52 18.31 -16.40
C ALA A 4 -9.56 17.22 -16.73
N ASN A 5 -9.16 15.96 -16.82
CA ASN A 5 -10.03 14.84 -17.20
C ASN A 5 -10.38 13.92 -16.02
N LEU A 6 -10.13 14.35 -14.77
CA LEU A 6 -10.46 13.53 -13.60
C LEU A 6 -11.97 13.47 -13.41
N SER A 7 -12.49 12.26 -13.14
CA SER A 7 -13.84 12.14 -12.61
C SER A 7 -13.89 12.75 -11.19
N GLN A 8 -15.08 13.06 -10.71
CA GLN A 8 -15.26 13.56 -9.34
C GLN A 8 -14.72 12.57 -8.29
N GLU A 9 -14.88 11.27 -8.54
CA GLU A 9 -14.36 10.22 -7.67
C GLU A 9 -12.83 10.22 -7.65
N ASP A 10 -12.20 10.28 -8.83
CA ASP A 10 -10.74 10.29 -8.93
C ASP A 10 -10.14 11.55 -8.31
N PHE A 11 -10.81 12.69 -8.50
CA PHE A 11 -10.41 13.94 -7.86
C PHE A 11 -10.51 13.86 -6.33
N THR A 12 -11.59 13.28 -5.82
CA THR A 12 -11.78 13.09 -4.37
C THR A 12 -10.69 12.20 -3.80
N LYS A 13 -10.39 11.06 -4.45
CA LYS A 13 -9.32 10.15 -4.04
C LYS A 13 -7.95 10.84 -4.03
N LEU A 14 -7.66 11.64 -5.06
CA LEU A 14 -6.40 12.38 -5.15
C LEU A 14 -6.23 13.36 -3.98
N VAL A 15 -7.27 14.13 -3.67
CA VAL A 15 -7.23 15.10 -2.56
C VAL A 15 -7.10 14.39 -1.22
N THR A 16 -7.84 13.30 -1.00
CA THR A 16 -7.72 12.51 0.25
C THR A 16 -6.31 11.99 0.44
N ALA A 17 -5.72 11.36 -0.58
CA ALA A 17 -4.36 10.84 -0.50
C ALA A 17 -3.33 11.94 -0.19
N LEU A 18 -3.45 13.12 -0.83
CA LEU A 18 -2.55 14.25 -0.58
C LEU A 18 -2.66 14.77 0.87
N VAL A 19 -3.87 14.79 1.42
CA VAL A 19 -4.11 15.21 2.80
C VAL A 19 -3.55 14.17 3.78
N ASP A 20 -3.80 12.88 3.53
CA ASP A 20 -3.29 11.78 4.37
C ASP A 20 -1.75 11.77 4.41
N ASP A 21 -1.09 11.90 3.25
CA ASP A 21 0.37 12.03 3.17
C ASP A 21 0.86 13.20 4.02
N ARG A 22 0.18 14.36 3.92
CA ARG A 22 0.58 15.55 4.67
C ARG A 22 0.33 15.42 6.17
N LEU A 23 -0.71 14.69 6.56
CA LEU A 23 -1.00 14.39 7.96
C LEU A 23 0.03 13.41 8.54
N CYS A 24 0.41 12.36 7.80
CA CYS A 24 1.49 11.45 8.19
C CYS A 24 2.82 12.17 8.36
N ASP A 25 3.17 13.11 7.47
CA ASP A 25 4.37 13.94 7.60
C ASP A 25 4.39 14.78 8.89
N LEU A 26 3.23 15.32 9.29
CA LEU A 26 3.13 16.27 10.40
C LEU A 26 2.93 15.58 11.76
N LEU A 27 2.15 14.51 11.79
CA LEU A 27 1.72 13.82 13.01
C LEU A 27 2.48 12.51 13.24
N GLY A 28 3.18 12.01 12.22
CA GLY A 28 3.83 10.71 12.22
C GLY A 28 2.94 9.61 11.67
N ASP A 29 3.51 8.42 11.55
CA ASP A 29 2.79 7.21 11.14
C ASP A 29 1.80 6.81 12.24
N PRO A 30 0.47 6.81 11.97
CA PRO A 30 -0.54 6.47 12.96
C PRO A 30 -0.44 5.02 13.45
N ASP A 31 0.18 4.14 12.66
CA ASP A 31 0.39 2.74 12.98
C ASP A 31 1.71 2.49 13.71
N LEU A 32 2.53 3.54 13.91
CA LEU A 32 3.84 3.43 14.55
C LEU A 32 3.71 2.94 15.99
N GLY A 33 4.23 1.73 16.23
CA GLY A 33 4.19 1.09 17.55
C GLY A 33 2.91 0.32 17.84
N LEU A 34 1.94 0.28 16.92
CA LEU A 34 0.80 -0.61 17.04
C LEU A 34 1.23 -2.07 16.83
N PRO A 35 0.68 -3.02 17.62
CA PRO A 35 0.93 -4.43 17.39
C PRO A 35 0.23 -4.87 16.10
N LEU A 36 0.91 -5.74 15.34
CA LEU A 36 0.27 -6.43 14.22
C LEU A 36 -0.94 -7.22 14.71
N ASP A 37 -2.07 -7.11 14.01
CA ASP A 37 -3.23 -7.96 14.27
C ASP A 37 -2.85 -9.45 14.21
N GLU A 38 -3.44 -10.27 15.07
CA GLU A 38 -3.05 -11.67 15.22
C GLU A 38 -3.30 -12.47 13.92
N THR A 39 -4.33 -12.10 13.14
CA THR A 39 -4.61 -12.76 11.86
C THR A 39 -3.51 -12.46 10.83
N VAL A 40 -3.03 -11.21 10.78
CA VAL A 40 -1.94 -10.79 9.92
C VAL A 40 -0.64 -11.44 10.37
N ARG A 41 -0.40 -11.52 11.69
CA ARG A 41 0.79 -12.16 12.27
C ARG A 41 0.84 -13.64 11.93
N ALA A 42 -0.29 -14.35 12.00
CA ALA A 42 -0.38 -15.77 11.65
C ALA A 42 -0.06 -16.00 10.17
N ARG A 43 -0.68 -15.22 9.27
CA ARG A 43 -0.42 -15.28 7.82
C ARG A 43 1.04 -14.99 7.48
N LEU A 44 1.65 -14.00 8.14
CA LEU A 44 3.05 -13.66 7.93
C LEU A 44 3.98 -14.80 8.38
N LYS A 45 3.70 -15.44 9.53
CA LYS A 45 4.48 -16.61 9.98
C LYS A 45 4.41 -17.75 8.98
N GLU A 46 3.22 -18.05 8.46
CA GLU A 46 3.02 -19.08 7.43
C GLU A 46 3.80 -18.76 6.15
N SER A 47 3.71 -17.51 5.68
CA SER A 47 4.44 -17.05 4.50
C SER A 47 5.96 -17.14 4.67
N LEU A 48 6.49 -16.75 5.84
CA LEU A 48 7.92 -16.83 6.13
C LEU A 48 8.42 -18.28 6.29
N ALA A 49 7.59 -19.18 6.80
CA ALA A 49 7.89 -20.60 6.90
C ALA A 49 7.83 -21.31 5.55
N SER A 50 7.09 -20.77 4.58
CA SER A 50 7.08 -21.29 3.21
C SER A 50 8.47 -21.16 2.58
N SER A 51 8.85 -22.16 1.78
CA SER A 51 10.06 -22.13 0.94
C SER A 51 9.79 -21.55 -0.44
N GLU A 52 8.53 -21.30 -0.77
CA GLU A 52 8.12 -20.66 -2.01
C GLU A 52 8.62 -19.20 -2.00
N ARG A 53 9.35 -18.84 -3.05
CA ARG A 53 9.89 -17.50 -3.25
C ARG A 53 9.46 -17.07 -4.63
N ILE A 54 8.91 -15.87 -4.70
CA ILE A 54 8.59 -15.19 -5.94
C ILE A 54 9.52 -13.99 -6.05
N THR A 55 10.03 -13.74 -7.24
CA THR A 55 10.89 -12.59 -7.51
C THR A 55 10.07 -11.32 -7.65
N GLY A 56 10.71 -10.17 -7.47
CA GLY A 56 10.05 -8.87 -7.68
C GLY A 56 9.50 -8.72 -9.10
N ASP A 57 10.21 -9.25 -10.10
CA ASP A 57 9.81 -9.20 -11.51
C ASP A 57 8.56 -10.04 -11.79
N GLU A 58 8.47 -11.23 -11.21
CA GLU A 58 7.27 -12.09 -11.32
C GLU A 58 6.04 -11.43 -10.65
N ILE A 59 6.22 -10.75 -9.52
CA ILE A 59 5.15 -9.96 -8.89
C ILE A 59 4.75 -8.79 -9.80
N ALA A 60 5.72 -8.08 -10.41
CA ALA A 60 5.47 -6.98 -11.32
C ALA A 60 4.57 -7.42 -12.49
N GLU A 61 4.92 -8.55 -13.10
CA GLU A 61 4.21 -9.13 -14.23
C GLU A 61 2.79 -9.55 -13.83
N GLN A 62 2.61 -10.22 -12.69
CA GLN A 62 1.28 -10.61 -12.18
C GLN A 62 0.37 -9.40 -11.89
N LEU A 63 0.95 -8.30 -11.41
CA LEU A 63 0.20 -7.08 -11.08
C LEU A 63 0.07 -6.11 -12.26
N GLY A 64 0.66 -6.43 -13.42
CA GLY A 64 0.67 -5.55 -14.59
C GLY A 64 1.45 -4.25 -14.37
N LEU A 65 2.38 -4.24 -13.42
CA LEU A 65 3.22 -3.11 -13.09
C LEU A 65 4.44 -3.11 -14.01
N ARG A 66 4.80 -1.93 -14.54
CA ARG A 66 6.00 -1.73 -15.37
C ARG A 66 6.89 -0.71 -14.68
N TRP A 67 8.12 -1.10 -14.35
CA TRP A 67 9.16 -0.24 -13.79
C TRP A 67 10.48 -0.41 -14.54
#